data_AF-A0A2N0PW55-F1
#
_entry.id   AF-A0A2N0PW55-F1
#
_cell.length_a   1.000
_cell.length_b   1.000
_cell.length_c   1.000
_cell.angle_alpha   90.00
_cell.angle_beta   90.00
_cell.angle_gamma   90.00
#
_symmetry.space_group_name_H-M   'P 1'
#
loop_
_entity.id
_entity.type
_entity.pdbx_description
1 polymer ?
#
loop_
_entity_poly.entity_id
_entity_poly.type
_entity_poly.pdbx_seq_one_letter_code
_entity_poly.pdbx_strand_id
1 'polypeptide(L)'
;MTLKNEFFRFITKKAKKVIFFKPIITQQHTHTSQECAKLFTFLNRFKNQLSTDLHEDLDEYQNHLLYYLAHQVRKVYLNAQFNANLLDLDENGAVLVVDYKMKILPKSARETKAEFFGKKGWTLHTILMYTKKSGHQELDIHAYDHWSMDARQDSWFTASSLHAVIESLENKPKWITIISDNGPHYHNADLMMILGNWLLWYQINVKKWIFLEAGEAKMTIDSHYAQITHAIKRQVRLGLDIMEGADVETAIRDIHRTSVAHLEPNRTKDQNKRAKNTLPGNSNLFEWTWPGEGSMAGYILGREIPNVGEWTKFSPAQISNLQKKKIKIPEPMSSTHTTPKNEWVIAMPNISGIDPKRLTRERLLFELKKQNINVINTAKRDGLVKELELGLANETEMIQDDISENQENQNIIWNSTYEFPLKSGWALKSKQKYGKKGGGKRISKRVWKLLEEYFLEGDVDKSKRFTATTMLENLRNKVEERELDEEEIPKLQTIQGWISRYSAQHRQKMAEMFLVR
;
A
#
# COMPACT_ATOMS: atom_id res chain seq x y z
N MET A 1 -2.87 35.73 -6.12
CA MET A 1 -2.12 34.57 -5.57
C MET A 1 -2.45 34.30 -4.09
N THR A 2 -2.71 35.33 -3.28
CA THR A 2 -3.00 35.25 -1.83
C THR A 2 -4.38 34.63 -1.51
N LEU A 3 -5.44 35.03 -2.22
CA LEU A 3 -6.79 34.43 -2.10
C LEU A 3 -6.84 32.94 -2.49
N LYS A 4 -6.06 32.52 -3.52
CA LYS A 4 -5.94 31.10 -3.94
C LYS A 4 -5.35 30.22 -2.82
N ASN A 5 -4.33 30.71 -2.11
CA ASN A 5 -3.69 29.97 -1.00
C ASN A 5 -4.53 29.95 0.28
N GLU A 6 -5.25 31.05 0.58
CA GLU A 6 -6.14 31.10 1.75
C GLU A 6 -7.40 30.24 1.55
N PHE A 7 -7.97 30.20 0.35
CA PHE A 7 -9.08 29.31 0.01
C PHE A 7 -8.68 27.83 0.14
N PHE A 8 -7.49 27.45 -0.35
CA PHE A 8 -6.97 26.10 -0.17
C PHE A 8 -6.73 25.75 1.31
N ARG A 9 -6.19 26.69 2.11
CA ARG A 9 -6.07 26.51 3.57
C ARG A 9 -7.43 26.40 4.24
N PHE A 10 -8.40 27.20 3.86
CA PHE A 10 -9.75 27.20 4.43
C PHE A 10 -10.49 25.90 4.10
N ILE A 11 -10.48 25.47 2.83
CA ILE A 11 -11.06 24.20 2.39
C ILE A 11 -10.32 23.04 3.03
N THR A 12 -8.99 22.97 3.00
CA THR A 12 -8.28 21.86 3.64
C THR A 12 -8.48 21.81 5.16
N LYS A 13 -8.65 22.95 5.85
CA LYS A 13 -8.88 23.00 7.30
C LYS A 13 -10.34 22.66 7.67
N LYS A 14 -11.33 23.09 6.88
CA LYS A 14 -12.74 22.67 7.04
C LYS A 14 -12.97 21.23 6.58
N ALA A 15 -12.41 20.83 5.45
CA ALA A 15 -12.38 19.47 4.96
C ALA A 15 -11.70 18.57 5.98
N LYS A 16 -10.54 18.92 6.55
CA LYS A 16 -9.96 18.15 7.68
C LYS A 16 -10.90 18.06 8.88
N LYS A 17 -11.63 19.13 9.24
CA LYS A 17 -12.62 19.08 10.34
C LYS A 17 -13.86 18.23 10.03
N VAL A 18 -14.31 18.19 8.78
CA VAL A 18 -15.47 17.40 8.31
C VAL A 18 -15.07 15.95 7.97
N ILE A 19 -13.81 15.73 7.58
CA ILE A 19 -13.20 14.45 7.15
C ILE A 19 -12.37 13.82 8.27
N PHE A 20 -12.26 14.44 9.45
CA PHE A 20 -12.10 13.67 10.67
C PHE A 20 -13.40 12.88 10.84
N PHE A 21 -13.51 11.80 10.07
CA PHE A 21 -14.02 10.55 10.58
C PHE A 21 -13.40 10.41 11.96
N LYS A 22 -14.18 10.77 12.99
CA LYS A 22 -13.90 10.30 14.34
C LYS A 22 -13.68 8.78 14.16
N PRO A 23 -12.59 8.20 14.68
CA PRO A 23 -12.33 6.76 14.62
C PRO A 23 -13.29 6.01 15.55
N ILE A 24 -14.58 6.25 15.39
CA ILE A 24 -15.72 5.58 15.99
C ILE A 24 -16.74 5.55 14.85
N ILE A 25 -16.70 4.53 14.02
CA ILE A 25 -17.85 4.16 13.18
C ILE A 25 -18.41 2.88 13.79
N THR A 26 -19.01 3.03 14.96
CA THR A 26 -19.88 2.03 15.58
C THR A 26 -21.35 2.25 15.20
N GLN A 27 -21.61 2.96 14.10
CA GLN A 27 -22.91 2.98 13.44
C GLN A 27 -22.64 2.81 11.96
N GLN A 28 -23.24 1.79 11.35
CA GLN A 28 -23.38 1.76 9.89
C GLN A 28 -23.81 3.15 9.45
N HIS A 29 -23.03 3.82 8.59
CA HIS A 29 -23.47 5.07 7.99
C HIS A 29 -24.58 4.74 6.98
N THR A 30 -25.80 4.56 7.48
CA THR A 30 -27.05 4.37 6.70
C THR A 30 -27.66 5.70 6.25
N HIS A 31 -27.04 6.85 6.58
CA HIS A 31 -27.58 8.19 6.28
C HIS A 31 -26.56 9.13 5.64
N THR A 32 -27.04 9.92 4.68
CA THR A 32 -26.37 11.08 4.10
C THR A 32 -26.17 12.16 5.15
N SER A 33 -24.91 12.43 5.54
CA SER A 33 -24.64 13.55 6.45
C SER A 33 -25.01 14.87 5.76
N GLN A 34 -25.96 15.60 6.35
CA GLN A 34 -26.34 16.94 5.91
C GLN A 34 -25.14 17.91 5.95
N GLU A 35 -24.12 17.63 6.76
CA GLU A 35 -22.87 18.40 6.77
C GLU A 35 -21.96 18.10 5.57
N CYS A 36 -21.94 16.86 5.09
CA CYS A 36 -21.21 16.48 3.88
C CYS A 36 -21.84 17.12 2.63
N ALA A 37 -23.16 17.24 2.59
CA ALA A 37 -23.87 17.92 1.50
C ALA A 37 -23.61 19.44 1.50
N LYS A 38 -23.44 20.08 2.67
CA LYS A 38 -23.18 21.53 2.80
C LYS A 38 -21.95 21.99 2.01
N LEU A 39 -20.91 21.16 1.90
CA LEU A 39 -19.71 21.50 1.14
C LEU A 39 -20.02 21.64 -0.37
N PHE A 40 -20.76 20.69 -0.93
CA PHE A 40 -21.16 20.71 -2.34
C PHE A 40 -22.16 21.83 -2.63
N THR A 41 -23.12 22.05 -1.73
CA THR A 41 -24.05 23.19 -1.82
C THR A 41 -23.32 24.53 -1.75
N PHE A 42 -22.32 24.67 -0.87
CA PHE A 42 -21.48 25.86 -0.78
C PHE A 42 -20.70 26.10 -2.06
N LEU A 43 -20.04 25.07 -2.61
CA LEU A 43 -19.28 25.17 -3.84
C LEU A 43 -20.14 25.60 -5.03
N ASN A 44 -21.37 25.07 -5.14
CA ASN A 44 -22.32 25.49 -6.18
C ASN A 44 -22.76 26.95 -6.01
N ARG A 45 -23.08 27.37 -4.78
CA ARG A 45 -23.45 28.78 -4.50
C ARG A 45 -22.29 29.73 -4.77
N PHE A 46 -21.07 29.33 -4.40
CA PHE A 46 -19.86 30.11 -4.63
C PHE A 46 -19.58 30.26 -6.13
N LYS A 47 -19.78 29.20 -6.93
CA LYS A 47 -19.67 29.26 -8.40
C LYS A 47 -20.61 30.31 -9.00
N ASN A 48 -21.86 30.36 -8.53
CA ASN A 48 -22.86 31.33 -9.02
C ASN A 48 -22.53 32.80 -8.67
N GLN A 49 -21.63 33.03 -7.71
CA GLN A 49 -21.20 34.38 -7.29
C GLN A 49 -19.86 34.79 -7.92
N LEU A 50 -19.16 33.87 -8.59
CA LEU A 50 -17.88 34.13 -9.24
C LEU A 50 -18.09 34.54 -10.70
N SER A 51 -17.17 35.37 -11.20
CA SER A 51 -17.05 35.69 -12.60
C SER A 51 -16.70 34.42 -13.41
N THR A 52 -17.16 34.37 -14.66
CA THR A 52 -17.09 33.17 -15.52
C THR A 52 -15.66 32.74 -15.83
N ASP A 53 -14.71 33.67 -15.85
CA ASP A 53 -13.26 33.42 -16.02
C ASP A 53 -12.65 32.58 -14.90
N LEU A 54 -13.27 32.53 -13.72
CA LEU A 54 -12.81 31.74 -12.56
C LEU A 54 -13.54 30.39 -12.42
N HIS A 55 -14.51 30.09 -13.29
CA HIS A 55 -15.30 28.86 -13.19
C HIS A 55 -14.48 27.62 -13.51
N GLU A 56 -13.59 27.69 -14.51
CA GLU A 56 -12.70 26.57 -14.87
C GLU A 56 -11.73 26.23 -13.74
N ASP A 57 -11.09 27.26 -13.17
CA ASP A 57 -10.22 27.14 -11.99
C ASP A 57 -10.98 26.47 -10.83
N LEU A 58 -12.21 26.91 -10.55
CA LEU A 58 -13.03 26.34 -9.48
C LEU A 58 -13.36 24.87 -9.74
N ASP A 59 -13.74 24.51 -10.97
CA ASP A 59 -14.03 23.13 -11.35
C ASP A 59 -12.80 22.24 -11.21
N GLU A 60 -11.61 22.73 -11.56
CA GLU A 60 -10.36 22.01 -11.33
C GLU A 60 -10.12 21.77 -9.83
N TYR A 61 -10.30 22.79 -8.98
CA TYR A 61 -10.15 22.62 -7.53
C TYR A 61 -11.18 21.66 -6.93
N GLN A 62 -12.43 21.69 -7.40
CA GLN A 62 -13.45 20.73 -7.00
C GLN A 62 -13.04 19.30 -7.38
N ASN A 63 -12.52 19.11 -8.58
CA ASN A 63 -12.03 17.80 -9.03
C ASN A 63 -10.84 17.32 -8.19
N HIS A 64 -9.90 18.20 -7.82
CA HIS A 64 -8.80 17.86 -6.90
C HIS A 64 -9.29 17.50 -5.48
N LEU A 65 -10.28 18.22 -4.97
CA LEU A 65 -10.90 17.92 -3.69
C LEU A 65 -11.61 16.55 -3.72
N LEU A 66 -12.38 16.26 -4.76
CA LEU A 66 -13.02 14.96 -4.97
C LEU A 66 -11.99 13.83 -5.07
N TYR A 67 -10.88 14.08 -5.77
CA TYR A 67 -9.77 13.14 -5.85
C TYR A 67 -9.18 12.82 -4.47
N TYR A 68 -8.93 13.85 -3.66
CA TYR A 68 -8.45 13.68 -2.28
C TYR A 68 -9.47 12.92 -1.42
N LEU A 69 -10.75 13.29 -1.49
CA LEU A 69 -11.84 12.62 -0.78
C LEU A 69 -11.94 11.14 -1.15
N ALA A 70 -11.89 10.82 -2.45
CA ALA A 70 -11.96 9.44 -2.93
C ALA A 70 -10.79 8.61 -2.38
N HIS A 71 -9.59 9.18 -2.34
CA HIS A 71 -8.43 8.53 -1.73
C HIS A 71 -8.61 8.33 -0.22
N GLN A 72 -9.13 9.30 0.53
CA GLN A 72 -9.40 9.13 1.96
C GLN A 72 -10.46 8.07 2.24
N VAL A 73 -11.54 8.02 1.45
CA VAL A 73 -12.59 7.01 1.59
C VAL A 73 -12.05 5.60 1.34
N ARG A 74 -11.34 5.39 0.23
CA ARG A 74 -10.69 4.10 -0.06
C ARG A 74 -9.71 3.71 1.03
N LYS A 75 -8.89 4.66 1.49
CA LYS A 75 -7.93 4.45 2.58
C LYS A 75 -8.61 3.94 3.86
N VAL A 76 -9.67 4.60 4.33
CA VAL A 76 -10.39 4.18 5.54
C VAL A 76 -10.99 2.79 5.35
N TYR A 77 -11.62 2.53 4.21
CA TYR A 77 -12.26 1.26 3.92
C TYR A 77 -11.26 0.09 3.82
N LEU A 78 -10.17 0.27 3.08
CA LEU A 78 -9.13 -0.75 2.90
C LEU A 78 -8.42 -1.07 4.21
N ASN A 79 -8.18 -0.07 5.07
CA ASN A 79 -7.57 -0.30 6.38
C ASN A 79 -8.49 -1.11 7.31
N ALA A 80 -9.81 -0.93 7.21
CA ALA A 80 -10.76 -1.75 7.96
C ALA A 80 -10.72 -3.23 7.53
N GLN A 81 -10.28 -3.54 6.30
CA GLN A 81 -10.16 -4.92 5.85
C GLN A 81 -9.09 -5.70 6.62
N PHE A 82 -8.07 -5.04 7.17
CA PHE A 82 -7.06 -5.74 7.98
C PHE A 82 -7.71 -6.45 9.17
N ASN A 83 -8.45 -5.70 10.00
CA ASN A 83 -9.13 -6.28 11.15
C ASN A 83 -10.23 -7.26 10.74
N ALA A 84 -10.96 -7.00 9.65
CA ALA A 84 -11.98 -7.92 9.15
C ALA A 84 -11.39 -9.29 8.78
N ASN A 85 -10.23 -9.33 8.11
CA ASN A 85 -9.59 -10.60 7.77
C ASN A 85 -8.97 -11.30 8.99
N LEU A 86 -8.60 -10.56 10.05
CA LEU A 86 -8.20 -11.17 11.32
C LEU A 86 -9.41 -11.76 12.07
N LEU A 87 -10.58 -11.11 12.00
CA LEU A 87 -11.83 -11.65 12.57
C LEU A 87 -12.27 -12.94 11.89
N ASP A 88 -12.10 -13.02 10.56
CA ASP A 88 -12.40 -14.20 9.74
C ASP A 88 -11.35 -15.33 9.89
N LEU A 89 -10.31 -15.14 10.71
CA LEU A 89 -9.21 -16.10 10.83
C LEU A 89 -9.61 -17.30 11.71
N ASP A 90 -9.51 -18.49 11.11
CA ASP A 90 -9.70 -19.78 11.76
C ASP A 90 -8.35 -20.46 12.07
N GLU A 91 -8.39 -21.63 12.70
CA GLU A 91 -7.22 -22.44 13.07
C GLU A 91 -6.49 -23.10 11.89
N ASN A 92 -7.10 -23.11 10.70
CA ASN A 92 -6.54 -23.72 9.48
C ASN A 92 -5.89 -22.67 8.56
N GLY A 93 -6.04 -21.39 8.88
CA GLY A 93 -5.63 -20.28 8.03
C GLY A 93 -4.44 -19.48 8.55
N ALA A 94 -3.93 -18.59 7.71
CA ALA A 94 -3.04 -17.52 8.13
C ALA A 94 -3.33 -16.20 7.40
N VAL A 95 -3.16 -15.08 8.10
CA VAL A 95 -3.12 -13.75 7.48
C VAL A 95 -1.68 -13.27 7.42
N LEU A 96 -1.19 -12.95 6.23
CA LEU A 96 0.18 -12.49 5.98
C LEU A 96 0.18 -10.99 5.70
N VAL A 97 0.85 -10.21 6.52
CA VAL A 97 1.16 -8.81 6.22
C VAL A 97 2.59 -8.73 5.71
N VAL A 98 2.77 -8.24 4.49
CA VAL A 98 4.08 -8.18 3.84
C VAL A 98 4.47 -6.75 3.51
N ASP A 99 5.71 -6.39 3.84
CA ASP A 99 6.26 -5.07 3.52
C ASP A 99 7.78 -5.15 3.30
N TYR A 100 8.35 -4.13 2.67
CA TYR A 100 9.79 -3.93 2.59
C TYR A 100 10.23 -2.81 3.53
N LYS A 101 11.27 -3.07 4.31
CA LYS A 101 11.96 -2.00 5.02
C LYS A 101 12.73 -1.13 4.03
N MET A 102 12.85 0.16 4.35
CA MET A 102 13.94 0.97 3.78
C MET A 102 15.28 0.26 3.95
N LYS A 103 16.11 0.28 2.90
CA LYS A 103 17.39 -0.43 2.87
C LYS A 103 18.22 -0.13 4.11
N ILE A 104 18.76 -1.19 4.71
CA ILE A 104 19.67 -1.07 5.85
C ILE A 104 21.05 -0.74 5.26
N LEU A 105 21.59 0.41 5.65
CA LEU A 105 22.92 0.84 5.23
C LEU A 105 23.97 0.34 6.24
N PRO A 106 25.20 0.02 5.79
CA PRO A 106 26.33 -0.21 6.69
C PRO A 106 26.53 0.98 7.64
N LYS A 107 26.78 0.70 8.91
CA LYS A 107 26.88 1.72 9.98
C LYS A 107 27.95 1.33 10.97
N SER A 108 28.79 2.29 11.35
CA SER A 108 29.75 2.13 12.44
C SER A 108 29.47 3.09 13.58
N ALA A 109 29.97 2.75 14.77
CA ALA A 109 29.92 3.65 15.93
C ALA A 109 30.75 4.93 15.70
N ARG A 110 31.82 4.80 14.90
CA ARG A 110 32.71 5.88 14.48
C ARG A 110 32.66 5.95 12.96
N GLU A 111 31.89 6.89 12.45
CA GLU A 111 31.73 7.09 11.01
C GLU A 111 32.17 8.51 10.65
N THR A 112 33.14 8.62 9.75
CA THR A 112 33.59 9.91 9.24
C THR A 112 32.64 10.40 8.14
N LYS A 113 32.59 11.72 7.92
CA LYS A 113 31.72 12.34 6.90
C LYS A 113 32.02 11.84 5.47
N ALA A 114 33.24 11.36 5.21
CA ALA A 114 33.65 10.81 3.92
C ALA A 114 33.13 9.38 3.70
N GLU A 115 33.04 8.56 4.75
CA GLU A 115 32.57 7.17 4.66
C GLU A 115 31.05 7.06 4.43
N PHE A 116 30.30 8.13 4.66
CA PHE A 116 28.84 8.15 4.56
C PHE A 116 28.31 8.07 3.11
N PHE A 117 29.09 8.46 2.10
CA PHE A 117 28.57 8.64 0.74
C PHE A 117 28.63 7.36 -0.10
N GLY A 118 27.51 6.99 -0.74
CA GLY A 118 27.47 5.94 -1.77
C GLY A 118 27.35 4.48 -1.27
N LYS A 119 26.99 4.26 0.00
CA LYS A 119 26.88 2.89 0.55
C LYS A 119 25.77 2.07 -0.12
N LYS A 120 26.11 0.83 -0.51
CA LYS A 120 25.13 -0.17 -0.94
C LYS A 120 24.45 -0.76 0.30
N GLY A 121 23.13 -0.59 0.39
CA GLY A 121 22.35 -1.16 1.49
C GLY A 121 21.81 -2.55 1.21
N TRP A 122 21.52 -3.29 2.28
CA TRP A 122 20.82 -4.57 2.26
C TRP A 122 19.31 -4.38 2.11
N THR A 123 18.70 -5.28 1.35
CA THR A 123 17.24 -5.41 1.29
C THR A 123 16.79 -6.16 2.54
N LEU A 124 15.69 -5.72 3.16
CA LEU A 124 14.97 -6.46 4.19
C LEU A 124 13.49 -6.51 3.82
N HIS A 125 12.95 -7.71 3.70
CA HIS A 125 11.53 -7.97 3.49
C HIS A 125 10.99 -8.71 4.70
N THR A 126 9.86 -8.27 5.22
CA THR A 126 9.23 -8.88 6.40
C THR A 126 7.88 -9.46 6.00
N ILE A 127 7.61 -10.68 6.45
CA ILE A 127 6.30 -11.31 6.43
C ILE A 127 5.86 -11.49 7.89
N LEU A 128 4.89 -10.69 8.32
CA LEU A 128 4.20 -10.93 9.60
C LEU A 128 3.06 -11.91 9.35
N MET A 129 3.16 -13.08 9.96
CA MET A 129 2.16 -14.14 9.87
C MET A 129 1.31 -14.17 11.13
N TYR A 130 0.00 -13.99 10.96
CA TYR A 130 -1.00 -14.13 12.00
C TYR A 130 -1.64 -15.51 11.90
N THR A 131 -1.66 -16.25 13.00
CA THR A 131 -2.32 -17.56 13.12
C THR A 131 -3.17 -17.61 14.38
N LYS A 132 -4.17 -18.49 14.39
CA LYS A 132 -5.04 -18.72 15.54
C LYS A 132 -4.86 -20.15 16.04
N LYS A 133 -4.61 -20.32 17.34
CA LYS A 133 -4.57 -21.65 17.96
C LYS A 133 -6.00 -22.09 18.32
N SER A 134 -6.29 -23.38 18.18
CA SER A 134 -7.59 -23.95 18.53
C SER A 134 -7.93 -23.66 20.00
N GLY A 135 -9.15 -23.20 20.28
CA GLY A 135 -9.60 -22.87 21.64
C GLY A 135 -9.02 -21.59 22.25
N HIS A 136 -8.18 -20.84 21.52
CA HIS A 136 -7.65 -19.55 21.98
C HIS A 136 -8.35 -18.38 21.28
N GLN A 137 -8.64 -17.32 22.04
CA GLN A 137 -9.12 -16.03 21.53
C GLN A 137 -8.01 -15.05 21.17
N GLU A 138 -6.75 -15.50 21.22
CA GLU A 138 -5.61 -14.68 20.90
C GLU A 138 -4.96 -15.15 19.59
N LEU A 139 -4.33 -14.20 18.90
CA LEU A 139 -3.60 -14.41 17.66
C LEU A 139 -2.11 -14.51 17.95
N ASP A 140 -1.45 -15.56 17.47
CA ASP A 140 0.01 -15.67 17.45
C ASP A 140 0.55 -14.92 16.22
N ILE A 141 1.53 -14.07 16.45
CA ILE A 141 2.20 -13.28 15.41
C ILE A 141 3.63 -13.79 15.29
N HIS A 142 4.00 -14.22 14.09
CA HIS A 142 5.38 -14.60 13.78
C HIS A 142 5.95 -13.67 12.72
N ALA A 143 7.08 -13.02 13.02
CA ALA A 143 7.80 -12.20 12.04
C ALA A 143 8.87 -13.02 11.32
N TYR A 144 8.78 -13.11 10.00
CA TYR A 144 9.82 -13.68 9.16
C TYR A 144 10.56 -12.56 8.43
N ASP A 145 11.81 -12.33 8.83
CA ASP A 145 12.67 -11.27 8.30
C ASP A 145 13.71 -11.86 7.33
N HIS A 146 13.58 -11.54 6.04
CA HIS A 146 14.52 -11.96 5.01
C HIS A 146 15.43 -10.82 4.60
N TRP A 147 16.72 -10.94 4.93
CA TRP A 147 17.74 -9.99 4.49
C TRP A 147 18.48 -10.51 3.25
N SER A 148 18.96 -9.60 2.39
CA SER A 148 19.65 -9.97 1.15
C SER A 148 20.65 -8.93 0.68
N MET A 149 21.72 -9.40 0.01
CA MET A 149 22.67 -8.56 -0.74
C MET A 149 22.09 -8.10 -2.07
N ASP A 150 21.08 -8.82 -2.57
CA ASP A 150 20.31 -8.41 -3.73
C ASP A 150 19.45 -7.19 -3.40
N ALA A 151 19.85 -6.07 -4.00
CA ALA A 151 19.23 -4.78 -3.76
C ALA A 151 17.92 -4.57 -4.57
N ARG A 152 17.49 -5.57 -5.35
CA ARG A 152 16.30 -5.53 -6.20
C ARG A 152 15.05 -5.98 -5.43
N GLN A 153 14.23 -5.01 -5.06
CA GLN A 153 12.89 -5.24 -4.52
C GLN A 153 11.91 -5.39 -5.70
N ASP A 154 11.67 -6.63 -6.12
CA ASP A 154 10.78 -6.98 -7.23
C ASP A 154 9.87 -8.18 -6.90
N SER A 155 8.97 -8.50 -7.83
CA SER A 155 8.02 -9.61 -7.67
C SER A 155 8.68 -10.95 -7.43
N TRP A 156 9.84 -11.20 -8.03
CA TRP A 156 10.57 -12.44 -7.86
C TRP A 156 11.17 -12.56 -6.46
N PHE A 157 11.70 -11.46 -5.92
CA PHE A 157 12.14 -11.42 -4.53
C PHE A 157 10.97 -11.72 -3.58
N THR A 158 9.85 -11.04 -3.75
CA THR A 158 8.66 -11.26 -2.90
C THR A 158 8.18 -12.72 -2.98
N ALA A 159 8.07 -13.28 -4.18
CA ALA A 159 7.67 -14.69 -4.36
C ALA A 159 8.66 -15.65 -3.69
N SER A 160 9.96 -15.36 -3.78
CA SER A 160 11.02 -16.15 -3.13
C SER A 160 10.95 -16.09 -1.61
N SER A 161 10.71 -14.90 -1.05
CA SER A 161 10.57 -14.71 0.40
C SER A 161 9.35 -15.44 0.94
N LEU A 162 8.21 -15.32 0.24
CA LEU A 162 6.99 -16.07 0.56
C LEU A 162 7.22 -17.58 0.50
N HIS A 163 7.85 -18.09 -0.57
CA HIS A 163 8.23 -19.51 -0.70
C HIS A 163 9.09 -19.97 0.48
N ALA A 164 10.12 -19.21 0.83
CA ALA A 164 11.03 -19.57 1.92
C ALA A 164 10.33 -19.65 3.29
N VAL A 165 9.30 -18.83 3.55
CA VAL A 165 8.47 -18.99 4.75
C VAL A 165 7.64 -20.26 4.65
N ILE A 166 6.89 -20.46 3.57
CA ILE A 166 5.98 -21.61 3.45
C ILE A 166 6.72 -22.94 3.56
N GLU A 167 7.91 -23.06 2.96
CA GLU A 167 8.72 -24.27 3.05
C GLU A 167 9.39 -24.47 4.42
N SER A 168 9.52 -23.43 5.25
CA SER A 168 10.06 -23.57 6.60
C SER A 168 9.01 -23.92 7.67
N LEU A 169 7.72 -23.86 7.33
CA LEU A 169 6.64 -24.24 8.24
C LEU A 169 6.53 -25.76 8.38
N GLU A 170 6.59 -26.25 9.62
CA GLU A 170 6.29 -27.66 9.94
C GLU A 170 4.85 -28.03 9.54
N ASN A 171 3.90 -27.14 9.87
CA ASN A 171 2.48 -27.28 9.54
C ASN A 171 2.06 -26.11 8.64
N LYS A 172 1.84 -26.39 7.36
CA LYS A 172 1.41 -25.39 6.38
C LYS A 172 -0.08 -25.06 6.59
N PRO A 173 -0.48 -23.78 6.56
CA PRO A 173 -1.89 -23.41 6.62
C PRO A 173 -2.63 -23.90 5.38
N LYS A 174 -3.88 -24.34 5.52
CA LYS A 174 -4.71 -24.76 4.38
C LYS A 174 -5.06 -23.59 3.46
N TRP A 175 -5.14 -22.39 4.03
CA TRP A 175 -5.44 -21.18 3.28
C TRP A 175 -4.70 -19.96 3.82
N ILE A 176 -4.46 -18.98 2.95
CA ILE A 176 -3.87 -17.70 3.36
C ILE A 176 -4.61 -16.49 2.78
N THR A 177 -4.53 -15.37 3.49
CA THR A 177 -4.85 -14.03 2.98
C THR A 177 -3.61 -13.15 3.09
N ILE A 178 -3.23 -12.47 2.01
CA ILE A 178 -2.06 -11.59 1.96
C ILE A 178 -2.53 -10.13 1.94
N ILE A 179 -1.86 -9.27 2.71
CA ILE A 179 -2.11 -7.84 2.78
C ILE A 179 -0.77 -7.12 2.59
N SER A 180 -0.74 -6.17 1.66
CA SER A 180 0.47 -5.39 1.37
C SER A 180 0.13 -3.96 0.96
N ASP A 181 1.15 -3.13 0.82
CA ASP A 181 0.99 -1.85 0.12
C ASP A 181 0.72 -2.07 -1.38
N ASN A 182 0.31 -1.01 -2.07
CA ASN A 182 0.09 -1.01 -3.52
C ASN A 182 1.39 -0.71 -4.30
N GLY A 183 2.52 -1.19 -3.79
CA GLY A 183 3.85 -1.09 -4.37
C GLY A 183 3.97 -1.96 -5.62
N PRO A 184 4.74 -1.53 -6.64
CA PRO A 184 4.88 -2.28 -7.89
C PRO A 184 5.56 -3.65 -7.72
N HIS A 185 6.31 -3.84 -6.63
CA HIS A 185 6.94 -5.11 -6.30
C HIS A 185 5.92 -6.16 -5.83
N TYR A 186 4.79 -5.76 -5.25
CA TYR A 186 3.65 -6.65 -4.96
C TYR A 186 2.63 -6.66 -6.10
N HIS A 187 2.22 -5.48 -6.55
CA HIS A 187 1.07 -5.34 -7.44
C HIS A 187 1.47 -5.39 -8.93
N ASN A 188 1.74 -6.60 -9.41
CA ASN A 188 2.13 -6.85 -10.80
C ASN A 188 1.62 -8.22 -11.30
N ALA A 189 1.53 -8.35 -12.61
CA ALA A 189 1.01 -9.55 -13.27
C ALA A 189 1.82 -10.82 -12.97
N ASP A 190 3.15 -10.71 -12.88
CA ASP A 190 3.99 -11.89 -12.58
C ASP A 190 3.61 -12.51 -11.24
N LEU A 191 3.47 -11.67 -10.21
CA LEU A 191 3.13 -12.15 -8.88
C LEU A 191 1.70 -12.70 -8.80
N MET A 192 0.73 -12.03 -9.46
CA MET A 192 -0.66 -12.54 -9.51
C MET A 192 -0.74 -13.90 -10.20
N MET A 193 0.04 -14.13 -11.25
CA MET A 193 0.06 -15.42 -11.94
C MET A 193 0.87 -16.48 -11.16
N ILE A 194 1.94 -16.09 -10.46
CA ILE A 194 2.69 -16.99 -9.55
C ILE A 194 1.76 -17.56 -8.49
N LEU A 195 0.96 -16.71 -7.84
CA LEU A 195 0.01 -17.15 -6.81
C LEU A 195 -1.08 -18.06 -7.34
N GLY A 196 -1.47 -17.93 -8.62
CA GLY A 196 -2.42 -18.85 -9.24
C GLY A 196 -1.96 -20.31 -9.27
N ASN A 197 -0.67 -20.56 -9.04
CA ASN A 197 -0.12 -21.91 -8.97
C ASN A 197 0.10 -22.41 -7.53
N TRP A 198 -0.16 -21.59 -6.50
CA TRP A 198 0.15 -21.94 -5.11
C TRP A 198 -0.65 -23.12 -4.58
N LEU A 199 -1.91 -23.25 -4.99
CA LEU A 199 -2.72 -24.40 -4.61
C LEU A 199 -2.06 -25.69 -5.10
N LEU A 200 -1.54 -25.72 -6.33
CA LEU A 200 -0.86 -26.87 -6.90
C LEU A 200 0.53 -27.11 -6.28
N TRP A 201 1.27 -26.04 -5.99
CA TRP A 201 2.66 -26.16 -5.52
C TRP A 201 2.78 -26.47 -4.04
N TYR A 202 1.89 -25.92 -3.23
CA TYR A 202 1.99 -25.98 -1.77
C TYR A 202 0.77 -26.59 -1.10
N GLN A 203 -0.28 -26.93 -1.85
CA GLN A 203 -1.59 -27.32 -1.30
C GLN A 203 -2.20 -26.23 -0.40
N ILE A 204 -1.88 -24.96 -0.68
CA ILE A 204 -2.38 -23.79 0.05
C ILE A 204 -3.32 -22.99 -0.85
N ASN A 205 -4.54 -22.78 -0.39
CA ASN A 205 -5.50 -21.91 -1.07
C ASN A 205 -5.21 -20.43 -0.75
N VAL A 206 -4.84 -19.64 -1.75
CA VAL A 206 -4.72 -18.19 -1.59
C VAL A 206 -6.10 -17.55 -1.72
N LYS A 207 -6.76 -17.31 -0.58
CA LYS A 207 -8.12 -16.74 -0.55
C LYS A 207 -8.13 -15.33 -1.12
N LYS A 208 -7.25 -14.46 -0.63
CA LYS A 208 -7.24 -13.05 -1.01
C LYS A 208 -5.83 -12.48 -1.01
N TRP A 209 -5.52 -11.57 -1.93
CA TRP A 209 -4.48 -10.56 -1.76
C TRP A 209 -5.11 -9.18 -1.81
N ILE A 210 -5.06 -8.45 -0.70
CA ILE A 210 -5.60 -7.10 -0.57
C ILE A 210 -4.46 -6.07 -0.58
N PHE A 211 -4.60 -5.06 -1.43
CA PHE A 211 -3.69 -3.92 -1.51
C PHE A 211 -4.24 -2.74 -0.71
N LEU A 212 -3.37 -2.08 0.05
CA LEU A 212 -3.70 -0.87 0.80
C LEU A 212 -3.35 0.39 -0.01
N GLU A 213 -4.04 1.50 0.24
CA GLU A 213 -3.69 2.79 -0.39
C GLU A 213 -2.33 3.30 0.11
N ALA A 214 -1.62 4.03 -0.77
CA ALA A 214 -0.29 4.52 -0.44
C ALA A 214 -0.32 5.50 0.74
N GLY A 215 0.66 5.36 1.64
CA GLY A 215 0.93 6.33 2.70
C GLY A 215 0.13 6.15 3.99
N GLU A 216 -0.65 5.08 4.18
CA GLU A 216 -1.13 4.67 5.50
C GLU A 216 -1.70 3.25 5.49
N ALA A 217 -0.98 2.33 6.12
CA ALA A 217 -1.49 1.63 7.28
C ALA A 217 -0.30 1.45 8.23
N LYS A 218 -0.21 2.28 9.29
CA LYS A 218 0.74 2.03 10.39
C LYS A 218 0.39 0.73 11.08
N MET A 219 0.74 -0.37 10.45
CA MET A 219 0.41 -1.70 10.91
C MET A 219 1.46 -2.15 11.92
N THR A 220 1.19 -3.29 12.53
CA THR A 220 2.13 -3.99 13.40
C THR A 220 3.52 -4.15 12.75
N ILE A 221 3.58 -4.25 11.41
CA ILE A 221 4.84 -4.32 10.65
C ILE A 221 5.68 -3.04 10.73
N ASP A 222 5.07 -1.85 10.78
CA ASP A 222 5.80 -0.60 10.99
C ASP A 222 6.38 -0.52 12.41
N SER A 223 5.63 -1.04 13.38
CA SER A 223 6.11 -1.15 14.76
C SER A 223 7.30 -2.12 14.82
N HIS A 224 7.21 -3.26 14.15
CA HIS A 224 8.32 -4.21 13.99
C HIS A 224 9.54 -3.53 13.34
N TYR A 225 9.35 -2.75 12.28
CA TYR A 225 10.44 -1.99 11.67
C TYR A 225 11.05 -0.93 12.57
N ALA A 226 10.27 -0.31 13.45
CA ALA A 226 10.79 0.57 14.48
C ALA A 226 11.68 -0.23 15.46
N GLN A 227 11.23 -1.41 15.91
CA GLN A 227 12.02 -2.30 16.76
C GLN A 227 13.35 -2.71 16.10
N ILE A 228 13.31 -3.15 14.84
CA ILE A 228 14.51 -3.44 14.04
C ILE A 228 15.47 -2.23 14.01
N THR A 229 14.93 -1.04 13.75
CA THR A 229 15.74 0.19 13.70
C THR A 229 16.40 0.48 15.04
N HIS A 230 15.68 0.27 16.14
CA HIS A 230 16.19 0.45 17.49
C HIS A 230 17.24 -0.60 17.86
N ALA A 231 17.03 -1.86 17.49
CA ALA A 231 17.96 -2.95 17.73
C ALA A 231 19.31 -2.71 17.02
N ILE A 232 19.27 -2.36 15.74
CA ILE A 232 20.46 -1.98 14.96
C ILE A 232 21.17 -0.77 15.57
N LYS A 233 20.42 0.29 15.94
CA LYS A 233 21.01 1.48 16.58
C LYS A 233 21.66 1.14 17.92
N ARG A 234 21.08 0.22 18.70
CA ARG A 234 21.63 -0.22 19.98
C ARG A 234 22.95 -0.95 19.78
N GLN A 235 23.03 -1.86 18.80
CA GLN A 235 24.26 -2.59 18.50
C GLN A 235 25.40 -1.64 18.12
N VAL A 236 25.14 -0.70 17.20
CA VAL A 236 26.11 0.32 16.82
C VAL A 236 26.55 1.18 18.03
N ARG A 237 25.64 1.54 18.93
CA ARG A 237 25.99 2.28 20.16
C ARG A 237 26.88 1.49 21.13
N LEU A 238 26.81 0.16 21.08
CA LEU A 238 27.66 -0.73 21.89
C LEU A 238 29.04 -0.96 21.24
N GLY A 239 29.36 -0.28 20.13
CA GLY A 239 30.63 -0.43 19.41
C GLY A 239 30.65 -1.64 18.47
N LEU A 240 29.49 -2.26 18.21
CA LEU A 240 29.34 -3.37 17.28
C LEU A 240 28.82 -2.80 15.94
N ASP A 241 29.70 -2.74 14.96
CA ASP A 241 29.39 -2.18 13.66
C ASP A 241 28.51 -3.13 12.82
N ILE A 242 27.77 -2.56 11.85
CA ILE A 242 27.01 -3.30 10.84
C ILE A 242 27.74 -3.13 9.51
N MET A 243 28.49 -4.14 9.09
CA MET A 243 29.34 -4.11 7.90
C MET A 243 28.97 -5.19 6.88
N GLU A 244 28.37 -6.28 7.35
CA GLU A 244 27.91 -7.40 6.55
C GLU A 244 26.45 -7.73 6.89
N GLY A 245 25.78 -8.51 6.02
CA GLY A 245 24.39 -8.86 6.25
C GLY A 245 24.18 -9.78 7.47
N ALA A 246 25.18 -10.60 7.83
CA ALA A 246 25.15 -11.39 9.06
C ALA A 246 25.10 -10.52 10.33
N ASP A 247 25.64 -9.29 10.27
CA ASP A 247 25.52 -8.33 11.38
C ASP A 247 24.08 -7.85 11.54
N VAL A 248 23.35 -7.68 10.44
CA VAL A 248 21.91 -7.36 10.45
C VAL A 248 21.14 -8.46 11.14
N GLU A 249 21.42 -9.72 10.81
CA GLU A 249 20.79 -10.87 11.45
C GLU A 249 21.06 -10.89 12.96
N THR A 250 22.33 -10.73 13.34
CA THR A 250 22.73 -10.69 14.75
C THR A 250 22.05 -9.55 15.51
N ALA A 251 21.81 -8.42 14.84
CA ALA A 251 21.15 -7.26 15.43
C ALA A 251 19.69 -7.49 15.77
N ILE A 252 18.98 -8.27 14.95
CA ILE A 252 17.51 -8.34 15.01
C ILE A 252 16.99 -9.69 15.49
N ARG A 253 17.83 -10.72 15.62
CA ARG A 253 17.41 -12.08 16.04
C ARG A 253 16.75 -12.15 17.43
N ASP A 254 17.00 -11.17 18.29
CA ASP A 254 16.45 -11.12 19.64
C ASP A 254 15.15 -10.31 19.74
N ILE A 255 14.61 -9.84 18.61
CA ILE A 255 13.27 -9.23 18.57
C ILE A 255 12.23 -10.33 18.82
N HIS A 256 11.17 -9.97 19.54
CA HIS A 256 10.14 -10.93 19.97
C HIS A 256 9.56 -11.68 18.77
N ARG A 257 9.46 -13.01 18.89
CA ARG A 257 8.88 -13.93 17.91
C ARG A 257 9.35 -13.69 16.46
N THR A 258 10.63 -13.35 16.31
CA THR A 258 11.25 -13.03 15.01
C THR A 258 12.19 -14.14 14.56
N SER A 259 11.96 -14.61 13.33
CA SER A 259 12.81 -15.55 12.62
C SER A 259 13.49 -14.85 11.47
N VAL A 260 14.81 -14.82 11.49
CA VAL A 260 15.63 -14.11 10.50
C VAL A 260 16.31 -15.12 9.61
N ALA A 261 16.39 -14.86 8.31
CA ALA A 261 17.15 -15.66 7.37
C ALA A 261 17.78 -14.80 6.27
N HIS A 262 18.94 -15.23 5.80
CA HIS A 262 19.51 -14.76 4.55
C HIS A 262 18.73 -15.36 3.38
N LEU A 263 18.37 -14.54 2.39
CA LEU A 263 17.65 -14.97 1.19
C LEU A 263 18.31 -14.41 -0.06
N GLU A 264 18.67 -15.28 -1.00
CA GLU A 264 19.10 -14.90 -2.35
C GLU A 264 18.17 -15.53 -3.38
N PRO A 265 17.34 -14.73 -4.06
CA PRO A 265 16.49 -15.22 -5.13
C PRO A 265 17.32 -15.87 -6.25
N ASN A 266 16.89 -17.03 -6.73
CA ASN A 266 17.50 -17.69 -7.88
C ASN A 266 17.21 -16.93 -9.18
N ARG A 267 18.00 -15.89 -9.45
CA ARG A 267 17.84 -15.06 -10.64
C ARG A 267 18.45 -15.76 -11.85
N THR A 268 17.62 -16.44 -12.64
CA THR A 268 18.04 -16.82 -13.99
C THR A 268 18.20 -15.57 -14.86
N LYS A 269 19.26 -15.50 -15.65
CA LYS A 269 19.37 -14.51 -16.73
C LYS A 269 18.26 -14.83 -17.74
N ASP A 270 17.09 -14.21 -17.60
CA ASP A 270 16.00 -14.35 -18.56
C ASP A 270 16.55 -14.04 -19.96
N GLN A 271 16.55 -15.05 -20.84
CA GLN A 271 17.05 -14.92 -22.21
C GLN A 271 16.18 -13.93 -23.01
N ASN A 272 14.94 -13.69 -22.58
CA ASN A 272 14.00 -12.73 -23.16
C ASN A 272 13.68 -11.57 -22.20
N LYS A 273 14.62 -10.64 -22.02
CA LYS A 273 14.43 -9.37 -21.26
C LYS A 273 13.22 -8.52 -21.69
N ARG A 274 12.58 -8.82 -22.84
CA ARG A 274 11.44 -8.09 -23.41
C ARG A 274 10.07 -8.72 -23.11
N ALA A 275 10.00 -9.99 -22.71
CA ALA A 275 8.74 -10.64 -22.39
C ALA A 275 8.28 -10.22 -20.99
N LYS A 276 7.14 -9.52 -20.90
CA LYS A 276 6.51 -9.12 -19.63
C LYS A 276 5.08 -9.63 -19.60
N ASN A 277 4.73 -10.32 -18.53
CA ASN A 277 3.35 -10.68 -18.27
C ASN A 277 2.55 -9.39 -18.03
N THR A 278 1.33 -9.34 -18.57
CA THR A 278 0.46 -8.17 -18.41
C THR A 278 -0.95 -8.65 -18.11
N LEU A 279 -1.53 -8.16 -17.01
CA LEU A 279 -2.96 -8.30 -16.74
C LEU A 279 -3.63 -6.92 -16.99
N PRO A 280 -4.51 -6.81 -18.00
CA PRO A 280 -5.23 -5.56 -18.27
C PRO A 280 -5.98 -5.05 -17.04
N GLY A 281 -5.89 -3.75 -16.78
CA GLY A 281 -6.61 -3.11 -15.67
C GLY A 281 -6.03 -3.38 -14.27
N ASN A 282 -4.94 -4.17 -14.14
CA ASN A 282 -4.31 -4.54 -12.87
C ASN A 282 -4.20 -3.37 -11.88
N SER A 283 -3.71 -2.21 -12.33
CA SER A 283 -3.51 -1.03 -11.47
C SER A 283 -4.75 -0.47 -10.76
N ASN A 284 -5.95 -0.87 -11.19
CA ASN A 284 -7.21 -0.44 -10.58
C ASN A 284 -7.75 -1.43 -9.55
N LEU A 285 -7.22 -2.66 -9.52
CA LEU A 285 -7.74 -3.76 -8.71
C LEU A 285 -7.04 -3.77 -7.36
N PHE A 286 -7.81 -3.76 -6.26
CA PHE A 286 -7.29 -3.73 -4.89
C PHE A 286 -7.43 -5.07 -4.19
N GLU A 287 -8.20 -5.99 -4.74
CA GLU A 287 -8.23 -7.36 -4.25
C GLU A 287 -8.17 -8.37 -5.38
N TRP A 288 -7.45 -9.44 -5.11
CA TRP A 288 -7.30 -10.59 -5.98
C TRP A 288 -7.64 -11.87 -5.23
N THR A 289 -8.25 -12.84 -5.91
CA THR A 289 -8.57 -14.17 -5.38
C THR A 289 -8.29 -15.23 -6.44
N TRP A 290 -7.95 -16.43 -5.99
CA TRP A 290 -7.62 -17.58 -6.83
C TRP A 290 -8.50 -18.78 -6.44
N PRO A 291 -9.72 -18.89 -7.00
CA PRO A 291 -10.61 -19.99 -6.66
C PRO A 291 -9.97 -21.34 -7.04
N GLY A 292 -9.81 -22.21 -6.04
CA GLY A 292 -9.28 -23.56 -6.21
C GLY A 292 -10.30 -24.60 -6.67
N GLU A 293 -11.57 -24.37 -6.35
CA GLU A 293 -12.67 -25.32 -6.59
C GLU A 293 -13.91 -24.60 -7.13
N GLY A 294 -14.85 -25.39 -7.65
CA GLY A 294 -16.11 -24.89 -8.21
C GLY A 294 -16.00 -24.40 -9.67
N SER A 295 -17.04 -23.72 -10.14
CA SER A 295 -17.15 -23.29 -11.54
C SER A 295 -16.11 -22.26 -11.98
N MET A 296 -15.47 -21.60 -11.02
CA MET A 296 -14.40 -20.61 -11.25
C MET A 296 -13.01 -21.17 -10.96
N ALA A 297 -12.86 -22.48 -10.79
CA ALA A 297 -11.56 -23.10 -10.52
C ALA A 297 -10.53 -22.75 -11.60
N GLY A 298 -9.34 -22.34 -11.17
CA GLY A 298 -8.24 -21.95 -12.06
C GLY A 298 -8.34 -20.53 -12.66
N TYR A 299 -9.40 -19.78 -12.35
CA TYR A 299 -9.48 -18.36 -12.71
C TYR A 299 -8.59 -17.53 -11.78
N ILE A 300 -8.14 -16.38 -12.30
CA ILE A 300 -7.65 -15.28 -11.46
C ILE A 300 -8.76 -14.22 -11.47
N LEU A 301 -9.27 -13.84 -10.30
CA LEU A 301 -10.29 -12.81 -10.20
C LEU A 301 -9.70 -11.60 -9.49
N GLY A 302 -10.04 -10.40 -9.96
CA GLY A 302 -9.67 -9.16 -9.30
C GLY A 302 -10.83 -8.18 -9.20
N ARG A 303 -10.88 -7.38 -8.14
CA ARG A 303 -11.91 -6.36 -7.90
C ARG A 303 -11.33 -5.04 -7.45
N GLU A 304 -12.02 -3.94 -7.78
CA GLU A 304 -11.53 -2.58 -7.48
C GLU A 304 -11.59 -2.23 -5.98
N ILE A 305 -12.54 -2.80 -5.24
CA ILE A 305 -12.68 -2.62 -3.79
C ILE A 305 -13.07 -3.97 -3.18
N PRO A 306 -12.49 -4.35 -2.03
CA PRO A 306 -12.95 -5.51 -1.29
C PRO A 306 -14.46 -5.49 -1.02
N ASN A 307 -15.11 -6.62 -1.19
CA ASN A 307 -16.54 -6.89 -0.99
C ASN A 307 -17.50 -5.98 -1.77
N VAL A 308 -17.02 -5.17 -2.72
CA VAL A 308 -17.82 -4.19 -3.45
C VAL A 308 -17.50 -4.20 -4.94
N GLY A 309 -18.54 -4.32 -5.76
CA GLY A 309 -18.45 -4.25 -7.22
C GLY A 309 -18.21 -5.59 -7.89
N GLU A 310 -18.11 -5.54 -9.22
CA GLU A 310 -17.98 -6.73 -10.06
C GLU A 310 -16.55 -7.28 -10.11
N TRP A 311 -16.46 -8.60 -10.24
CA TRP A 311 -15.19 -9.27 -10.48
C TRP A 311 -14.73 -9.08 -11.93
N THR A 312 -13.51 -8.59 -12.10
CA THR A 312 -12.74 -8.78 -13.34
C THR A 312 -12.23 -10.20 -13.34
N LYS A 313 -12.65 -10.99 -14.34
CA LYS A 313 -12.36 -12.43 -14.41
C LYS A 313 -11.32 -12.69 -15.50
N PHE A 314 -10.25 -13.37 -15.13
CA PHE A 314 -9.25 -13.87 -16.08
C PHE A 314 -9.36 -15.40 -16.13
N SER A 315 -9.84 -15.92 -17.26
CA SER A 315 -9.97 -17.37 -17.45
C SER A 315 -8.60 -18.02 -17.70
N PRO A 316 -8.46 -19.35 -17.48
CA PRO A 316 -7.23 -20.08 -17.78
C PRO A 316 -6.71 -19.85 -19.21
N ALA A 317 -7.61 -19.82 -20.20
CA ALA A 317 -7.25 -19.54 -21.60
C ALA A 317 -6.71 -18.11 -21.79
N GLN A 318 -7.31 -17.11 -21.12
CA GLN A 318 -6.81 -15.73 -21.15
C GLN A 318 -5.45 -15.63 -20.46
N ILE A 319 -5.27 -16.28 -19.31
CA ILE A 319 -4.00 -16.27 -18.56
C ILE A 319 -2.89 -16.88 -19.42
N SER A 320 -3.15 -18.03 -20.07
CA SER A 320 -2.19 -18.67 -20.97
C SER A 320 -1.76 -17.76 -22.14
N ASN A 321 -2.68 -16.95 -22.68
CA ASN A 321 -2.37 -16.00 -23.75
C ASN A 321 -1.61 -14.76 -23.26
N LEU A 322 -1.89 -14.31 -22.03
CA LEU A 322 -1.26 -13.15 -21.41
C LEU A 322 0.12 -13.46 -20.80
N GLN A 323 0.38 -14.73 -20.50
CA GLN A 323 1.62 -15.24 -19.95
C GLN A 323 2.69 -15.35 -21.05
N LYS A 324 3.58 -14.37 -21.11
CA LYS A 324 4.72 -14.32 -22.03
C LYS A 324 5.99 -14.90 -21.42
N LYS A 325 6.07 -14.93 -20.09
CA LYS A 325 7.18 -15.50 -19.32
C LYS A 325 6.73 -16.78 -18.65
N LYS A 326 7.55 -17.83 -18.72
CA LYS A 326 7.29 -19.08 -18.01
C LYS A 326 7.32 -18.85 -16.50
N ILE A 327 6.24 -19.22 -15.83
CA ILE A 327 6.14 -19.22 -14.38
C ILE A 327 6.75 -20.51 -13.87
N LYS A 328 7.57 -20.41 -12.82
CA LYS A 328 8.22 -21.52 -12.15
C LYS A 328 8.07 -21.33 -10.66
N ILE A 329 8.11 -22.44 -9.93
CA ILE A 329 8.26 -22.40 -8.48
C ILE A 329 9.56 -21.64 -8.14
N PRO A 330 9.55 -20.69 -7.20
CA PRO A 330 10.78 -20.08 -6.69
C PRO A 330 11.67 -21.16 -6.05
N GLU A 331 12.98 -21.07 -6.24
CA GLU A 331 13.96 -21.95 -5.60
C GLU A 331 15.12 -21.08 -5.08
N PRO A 332 14.84 -20.14 -4.17
CA PRO A 332 15.88 -19.26 -3.63
C PRO A 332 16.87 -20.05 -2.78
N MET A 333 18.10 -19.54 -2.70
CA MET A 333 19.01 -19.96 -1.64
C MET A 333 18.57 -19.25 -0.36
N SER A 334 18.12 -20.00 0.63
CA SER A 334 17.75 -19.47 1.95
C SER A 334 18.59 -20.14 3.02
N SER A 335 19.10 -19.36 3.97
CA SER A 335 19.59 -19.94 5.22
C SER A 335 18.42 -20.48 6.04
N THR A 336 18.72 -21.35 7.00
CA THR A 336 17.74 -21.75 8.02
C THR A 336 17.33 -20.53 8.84
N HIS A 337 16.03 -20.39 9.10
CA HIS A 337 15.50 -19.35 9.97
C HIS A 337 16.03 -19.48 11.39
N THR A 338 16.42 -18.35 12.00
CA THR A 338 16.78 -18.33 13.43
C THR A 338 15.60 -18.76 14.30
N THR A 339 15.91 -19.46 15.39
CA THR A 339 14.90 -19.81 16.40
C THR A 339 14.40 -18.54 17.09
N PRO A 340 13.11 -18.24 17.04
CA PRO A 340 12.56 -17.04 17.64
C PRO A 340 12.59 -17.13 19.17
N LYS A 341 12.78 -15.98 19.84
CA LYS A 341 12.66 -15.85 21.29
C LYS A 341 11.31 -15.24 21.67
N ASN A 342 10.74 -15.73 22.77
CA ASN A 342 9.47 -15.28 23.35
C ASN A 342 8.27 -15.47 22.40
N GLU A 343 7.07 -15.47 22.98
CA GLU A 343 5.83 -15.45 22.21
C GLU A 343 5.44 -14.01 21.87
N TRP A 344 4.78 -13.82 20.74
CA TRP A 344 4.15 -12.56 20.39
C TRP A 344 2.68 -12.81 20.11
N VAL A 345 1.88 -12.59 21.15
CA VAL A 345 0.46 -12.85 21.13
C VAL A 345 -0.31 -11.54 21.27
N ILE A 346 -1.41 -11.40 20.53
CA ILE A 346 -2.32 -10.26 20.65
C ILE A 346 -3.76 -10.75 20.81
N ALA A 347 -4.58 -9.99 21.53
CA ALA A 347 -6.02 -10.23 21.54
C ALA A 347 -6.62 -10.03 20.14
N MET A 348 -7.70 -10.74 19.84
CA MET A 348 -8.48 -10.52 18.63
C MET A 348 -8.92 -9.04 18.53
N PRO A 349 -8.90 -8.45 17.32
CA PRO A 349 -9.46 -7.12 17.14
C PRO A 349 -10.96 -7.17 17.43
N ASN A 350 -11.48 -6.14 18.10
CA ASN A 350 -12.91 -6.03 18.31
C ASN A 350 -13.63 -5.50 17.06
N ILE A 351 -14.92 -5.83 16.95
CA ILE A 351 -15.78 -5.43 15.83
C ILE A 351 -15.90 -3.91 15.70
N SER A 352 -15.77 -3.17 16.80
CA SER A 352 -15.80 -1.70 16.80
C SER A 352 -14.53 -1.05 16.24
N GLY A 353 -13.44 -1.82 16.06
CA GLY A 353 -12.16 -1.33 15.56
C GLY A 353 -11.45 -0.35 16.51
N ILE A 354 -11.85 -0.34 17.78
CA ILE A 354 -11.33 0.57 18.81
C ILE A 354 -10.09 -0.07 19.44
N ASP A 355 -9.00 0.68 19.54
CA ASP A 355 -7.83 0.31 20.36
C ASP A 355 -7.89 1.12 21.68
N PRO A 356 -8.33 0.52 22.79
CA PRO A 356 -8.46 1.21 24.08
C PRO A 356 -7.17 1.87 24.53
N LYS A 357 -6.00 1.28 24.21
CA LYS A 357 -4.68 1.81 24.62
C LYS A 357 -4.37 3.16 23.97
N ARG A 358 -4.93 3.41 22.78
CA ARG A 358 -4.76 4.67 22.02
C ARG A 358 -5.78 5.74 22.38
N LEU A 359 -6.85 5.41 23.11
CA LEU A 359 -7.89 6.37 23.46
C LEU A 359 -7.45 7.31 24.58
N THR A 360 -7.82 8.58 24.52
CA THR A 360 -7.66 9.49 25.68
C THR A 360 -8.59 9.05 26.81
N ARG A 361 -8.29 9.45 28.06
CA ARG A 361 -9.09 9.07 29.23
C ARG A 361 -10.58 9.46 29.08
N GLU A 362 -10.83 10.65 28.56
CA GLU A 362 -12.19 11.13 28.28
C GLU A 362 -12.93 10.24 27.28
N ARG A 363 -12.21 9.74 26.27
CA ARG A 363 -12.79 8.89 25.24
C ARG A 363 -13.01 7.47 25.72
N LEU A 364 -12.12 6.94 26.56
CA LEU A 364 -12.34 5.68 27.27
C LEU A 364 -13.65 5.71 28.07
N LEU A 365 -13.87 6.77 28.85
CA LEU A 365 -15.11 6.95 29.62
C LEU A 365 -16.34 7.10 28.72
N PHE A 366 -16.21 7.74 27.55
CA PHE A 366 -17.29 7.86 26.58
C PHE A 366 -17.67 6.49 25.98
N GLU A 367 -16.69 5.68 25.57
CA GLU A 367 -16.96 4.33 25.02
C GLU A 367 -17.52 3.38 26.07
N LEU A 368 -16.97 3.39 27.29
CA LEU A 368 -17.46 2.57 28.40
C LEU A 368 -18.93 2.89 28.73
N LYS A 369 -19.29 4.18 28.80
CA LYS A 369 -20.68 4.60 29.00
C LYS A 369 -21.59 4.19 27.86
N LYS A 370 -21.10 4.23 26.63
CA LYS A 370 -21.85 3.81 25.45
C LYS A 370 -22.21 2.31 25.54
N GLN A 371 -21.32 1.50 26.10
CA GLN A 371 -21.52 0.07 26.31
C GLN A 371 -22.26 -0.27 27.61
N ASN A 372 -22.86 0.73 28.27
CA ASN A 372 -23.51 0.59 29.59
C ASN A 372 -22.59 0.03 30.70
N ILE A 373 -21.26 0.15 30.56
CA ILE A 373 -20.30 -0.25 31.58
C ILE A 373 -20.09 0.93 32.54
N ASN A 374 -20.60 0.78 33.77
CA ASN A 374 -20.49 1.80 34.80
C ASN A 374 -19.12 1.72 35.49
N VAL A 375 -18.23 2.66 35.18
CA VAL A 375 -16.91 2.75 35.84
C VAL A 375 -16.83 3.99 36.72
N ILE A 376 -16.16 3.84 37.87
CA ILE A 376 -15.95 4.93 38.82
C ILE A 376 -15.09 6.02 38.15
N ASN A 377 -15.55 7.28 38.17
CA ASN A 377 -14.84 8.43 37.57
C ASN A 377 -13.42 8.67 38.11
N THR A 378 -13.04 8.03 39.23
CA THR A 378 -11.69 8.09 39.83
C THR A 378 -10.75 6.98 39.35
N ALA A 379 -11.22 6.05 38.50
CA ALA A 379 -10.40 4.96 37.99
C ALA A 379 -9.18 5.47 37.18
N LYS A 380 -8.05 4.81 37.42
CA LYS A 380 -6.80 5.03 36.66
C LYS A 380 -7.00 4.60 35.21
N ARG A 381 -6.27 5.24 34.30
CA ARG A 381 -6.33 4.99 32.85
C ARG A 381 -6.18 3.50 32.53
N ASP A 382 -5.22 2.82 33.14
CA ASP A 382 -4.96 1.40 32.87
C ASP A 382 -6.13 0.50 33.29
N GLY A 383 -6.85 0.87 34.35
CA GLY A 383 -8.09 0.19 34.74
C GLY A 383 -9.21 0.40 33.72
N LEU A 384 -9.38 1.63 33.22
CA LEU A 384 -10.37 1.95 32.18
C LEU A 384 -10.08 1.24 30.85
N VAL A 385 -8.80 1.06 30.51
CA VAL A 385 -8.38 0.30 29.32
C VAL A 385 -8.81 -1.15 29.45
N LYS A 386 -8.50 -1.80 30.58
CA LYS A 386 -8.86 -3.21 30.81
C LYS A 386 -10.37 -3.45 30.78
N GLU A 387 -11.15 -2.59 31.42
CA GLU A 387 -12.62 -2.68 31.43
C GLU A 387 -13.20 -2.58 30.00
N LEU A 388 -12.66 -1.67 29.19
CA LEU A 388 -13.13 -1.51 27.81
C LEU A 388 -12.69 -2.68 26.93
N GLU A 389 -11.49 -3.23 27.14
CA GLU A 389 -11.03 -4.45 26.47
C GLU A 389 -11.94 -5.64 26.78
N LEU A 390 -12.34 -5.83 28.05
CA LEU A 390 -13.29 -6.85 28.47
C LEU A 390 -14.68 -6.67 27.85
N GLY A 391 -15.22 -5.45 27.89
CA GLY A 391 -16.51 -5.13 27.27
C GLY A 391 -16.54 -5.43 25.77
N LEU A 392 -15.46 -5.09 25.07
CA LEU A 392 -15.31 -5.33 23.64
C LEU A 392 -15.12 -6.81 23.26
N ALA A 393 -14.48 -7.60 24.13
CA ALA A 393 -14.34 -9.04 23.95
C ALA A 393 -15.71 -9.73 24.04
N ASN A 394 -16.51 -9.40 25.07
CA ASN A 394 -17.84 -9.97 25.28
C ASN A 394 -18.81 -9.66 24.12
N GLU A 395 -18.79 -8.44 23.57
CA GLU A 395 -19.59 -8.09 22.38
C GLU A 395 -19.23 -8.95 21.16
N THR A 396 -17.95 -9.32 21.03
CA THR A 396 -17.46 -10.12 19.91
C THR A 396 -17.93 -11.57 20.01
N GLU A 397 -17.96 -12.14 21.23
CA GLU A 397 -18.49 -13.49 21.49
C GLU A 397 -20.00 -13.58 21.18
N MET A 398 -20.81 -12.64 21.68
CA MET A 398 -22.26 -12.65 21.48
C MET A 398 -22.67 -12.61 20.00
N ILE A 399 -21.95 -11.84 19.18
CA ILE A 399 -22.24 -11.73 17.74
C ILE A 399 -21.77 -12.98 16.98
N GLN A 400 -20.71 -13.65 17.45
CA GLN A 400 -20.19 -14.86 16.81
C GLN A 400 -21.15 -16.06 17.01
N ASP A 401 -21.82 -16.11 18.16
CA ASP A 401 -22.89 -17.08 18.44
C ASP A 401 -24.15 -16.80 17.59
N ASP A 402 -24.58 -15.54 17.44
CA ASP A 402 -25.75 -15.16 16.63
C ASP A 402 -25.58 -15.45 15.12
N ILE A 403 -24.35 -15.31 14.58
CA ILE A 403 -24.04 -15.62 13.17
C ILE A 403 -24.10 -17.12 12.90
N SER A 404 -23.93 -17.97 13.92
CA SER A 404 -24.06 -19.42 13.79
C SER A 404 -25.52 -19.89 13.68
N GLU A 405 -26.49 -19.08 14.12
CA GLU A 405 -27.92 -19.44 14.14
C GLU A 405 -28.79 -18.76 13.06
N ASN A 406 -28.34 -17.73 12.34
CA ASN A 406 -29.21 -17.06 11.35
C ASN A 406 -28.50 -16.64 10.05
N GLN A 407 -28.64 -17.45 9.00
CA GLN A 407 -28.49 -17.03 7.60
C GLN A 407 -29.85 -16.59 7.02
N GLU A 408 -30.29 -15.37 7.32
CA GLU A 408 -31.30 -14.72 6.48
C GLU A 408 -30.87 -13.31 6.07
N ASN A 409 -30.75 -13.13 4.75
CA ASN A 409 -30.48 -11.89 4.05
C ASN A 409 -31.52 -10.81 4.41
N GLN A 410 -31.19 -9.92 5.33
CA GLN A 410 -31.91 -8.65 5.43
C GLN A 410 -31.35 -7.65 4.41
N ASN A 411 -31.90 -7.72 3.18
CA ASN A 411 -31.85 -6.64 2.21
C ASN A 411 -32.66 -5.46 2.75
N ILE A 412 -32.01 -4.56 3.50
CA ILE A 412 -32.67 -3.32 3.94
C ILE A 412 -32.74 -2.35 2.75
N ILE A 413 -33.94 -2.22 2.18
CA ILE A 413 -34.28 -1.16 1.21
C ILE A 413 -34.35 0.17 1.98
N TRP A 414 -33.40 1.07 1.74
CA TRP A 414 -33.37 2.40 2.36
C TRP A 414 -33.91 3.48 1.42
N ASN A 415 -35.09 4.02 1.74
CA ASN A 415 -35.62 5.24 1.14
C ASN A 415 -35.05 6.46 1.87
N SER A 416 -34.10 7.17 1.28
CA SER A 416 -33.69 8.51 1.74
C SER A 416 -34.07 9.57 0.71
N THR A 417 -34.92 10.52 1.11
CA THR A 417 -35.43 11.65 0.32
C THR A 417 -34.40 12.73 -0.04
N TYR A 418 -33.10 12.47 0.16
CA TYR A 418 -32.00 13.34 -0.22
C TYR A 418 -30.96 12.57 -1.03
N GLU A 419 -30.92 12.82 -2.34
CA GLU A 419 -29.93 12.25 -3.24
C GLU A 419 -28.54 12.82 -2.90
N PHE A 420 -27.60 11.97 -2.49
CA PHE A 420 -26.22 12.39 -2.24
C PHE A 420 -25.62 12.92 -3.56
N PRO A 421 -24.90 14.05 -3.56
CA PRO A 421 -24.45 14.68 -4.80
C PRO A 421 -23.42 13.86 -5.61
N LEU A 422 -22.87 12.79 -5.04
CA LEU A 422 -21.93 11.91 -5.73
C LEU A 422 -22.61 10.58 -6.08
N LYS A 423 -22.48 10.18 -7.35
CA LYS A 423 -22.99 8.91 -7.87
C LYS A 423 -22.32 7.73 -7.17
N SER A 424 -23.03 6.60 -7.07
CA SER A 424 -22.43 5.34 -6.59
C SER A 424 -21.15 5.01 -7.37
N GLY A 425 -20.14 4.51 -6.66
CA GLY A 425 -18.83 4.21 -7.22
C GLY A 425 -17.93 5.42 -7.53
N TRP A 426 -18.29 6.64 -7.10
CA TRP A 426 -17.47 7.84 -7.33
C TRP A 426 -16.03 7.71 -6.81
N ALA A 427 -15.83 6.94 -5.74
CA ALA A 427 -14.54 6.71 -5.12
C ALA A 427 -13.75 5.54 -5.73
N LEU A 428 -14.26 4.86 -6.77
CA LEU A 428 -13.54 3.77 -7.43
C LEU A 428 -12.27 4.25 -8.13
N LYS A 429 -11.25 3.40 -8.20
CA LYS A 429 -9.95 3.77 -8.78
C LYS A 429 -10.04 3.97 -10.29
N SER A 430 -10.87 3.17 -10.97
CA SER A 430 -11.13 3.31 -12.41
C SER A 430 -11.71 4.68 -12.78
N LYS A 431 -12.53 5.25 -11.89
CA LYS A 431 -13.18 6.57 -12.04
C LYS A 431 -12.29 7.76 -11.65
N GLN A 432 -11.12 7.50 -11.07
CA GLN A 432 -10.19 8.52 -10.61
C GLN A 432 -9.66 9.37 -11.78
N LYS A 433 -9.78 10.71 -11.74
CA LYS A 433 -9.29 11.57 -12.84
C LYS A 433 -7.77 11.76 -12.85
N TYR A 434 -7.19 12.03 -11.67
CA TYR A 434 -5.76 12.33 -11.52
C TYR A 434 -4.96 11.11 -11.09
N GLY A 435 -3.63 11.20 -11.09
CA GLY A 435 -2.75 10.18 -10.50
C GLY A 435 -2.84 8.78 -11.12
N LYS A 436 -3.42 8.61 -12.32
CA LYS A 436 -3.46 7.32 -13.02
C LYS A 436 -2.04 6.90 -13.43
N LYS A 437 -1.57 5.76 -12.92
CA LYS A 437 -0.31 5.15 -13.36
C LYS A 437 -0.46 4.70 -14.81
N GLY A 438 0.46 5.10 -15.69
CA GLY A 438 0.55 4.62 -17.08
C GLY A 438 -0.50 5.15 -18.06
N GLY A 439 -1.42 6.04 -17.63
CA GLY A 439 -2.48 6.60 -18.49
C GLY A 439 -2.08 7.83 -19.32
N GLY A 440 -0.88 8.38 -19.11
CA GLY A 440 -0.36 9.46 -19.96
C GLY A 440 0.16 8.90 -21.28
N LYS A 441 -0.17 9.55 -22.41
CA LYS A 441 0.49 9.29 -23.70
C LYS A 441 1.99 9.37 -23.46
N ARG A 442 2.70 8.26 -23.70
CA ARG A 442 4.16 8.24 -23.54
C ARG A 442 4.76 9.19 -24.57
N ILE A 443 5.73 10.00 -24.15
CA ILE A 443 6.50 10.83 -25.08
C ILE A 443 7.10 9.90 -26.14
N SER A 444 6.92 10.22 -27.42
CA SER A 444 7.49 9.43 -28.51
C SER A 444 9.02 9.42 -28.40
N LYS A 445 9.68 8.38 -28.92
CA LYS A 445 11.16 8.32 -28.89
C LYS A 445 11.80 9.51 -29.61
N ARG A 446 11.11 10.04 -30.64
CA ARG A 446 11.57 11.18 -31.42
C ARG A 446 11.54 12.47 -30.60
N VAL A 447 10.41 12.77 -29.97
CA VAL A 447 10.29 13.92 -29.06
C VAL A 447 11.24 13.78 -27.86
N TRP A 448 11.43 12.56 -27.36
CA TRP A 448 12.40 12.31 -26.28
C TRP A 448 13.82 12.72 -26.66
N LYS A 449 14.27 12.35 -27.86
CA LYS A 449 15.62 12.67 -28.34
C LYS A 449 15.81 14.18 -28.52
N LEU A 450 14.80 14.89 -29.03
CA LEU A 450 14.83 16.35 -29.16
C LEU A 450 14.92 17.05 -27.80
N LEU A 451 14.14 16.59 -26.81
CA LEU A 451 14.22 17.11 -25.45
C LEU A 451 15.59 16.87 -24.80
N GLU A 452 16.22 15.73 -25.10
CA GLU A 452 17.59 15.40 -24.68
C GLU A 452 18.62 16.33 -25.32
N GLU A 453 18.52 16.57 -26.63
CA GLU A 453 19.38 17.51 -27.35
C GLU A 453 19.27 18.94 -26.77
N TYR A 454 18.05 19.45 -26.57
CA TYR A 454 17.83 20.76 -25.95
C TYR A 454 18.38 20.83 -24.52
N PHE A 455 18.26 19.75 -23.74
CA PHE A 455 18.78 19.73 -22.38
C PHE A 455 20.31 19.77 -22.35
N LEU A 456 20.97 18.98 -23.22
CA LEU A 456 22.43 18.89 -23.28
C LEU A 456 23.06 20.17 -23.83
N GLU A 457 22.42 20.84 -24.79
CA GLU A 457 22.91 22.12 -25.31
C GLU A 457 22.99 23.19 -24.20
N GLY A 458 22.01 23.21 -23.30
CA GLY A 458 22.00 24.08 -22.12
C GLY A 458 23.00 23.70 -21.01
N ASP A 459 23.52 22.47 -21.03
CA ASP A 459 24.55 22.00 -20.10
C ASP A 459 25.97 22.34 -20.61
N VAL A 460 26.15 22.31 -21.95
CA VAL A 460 27.37 22.76 -22.63
C VAL A 460 27.50 24.28 -22.60
N ASP A 461 26.42 25.01 -22.84
CA ASP A 461 26.37 26.47 -22.80
C ASP A 461 25.22 26.97 -21.92
N LYS A 462 25.57 27.50 -20.75
CA LYS A 462 24.59 28.00 -19.77
C LYS A 462 23.76 29.17 -20.32
N SER A 463 24.26 29.90 -21.32
CA SER A 463 23.52 30.99 -21.96
C SER A 463 22.41 30.50 -22.91
N LYS A 464 22.49 29.23 -23.35
CA LYS A 464 21.51 28.56 -24.22
C LYS A 464 20.58 27.62 -23.46
N ARG A 465 20.48 27.77 -22.14
CA ARG A 465 19.68 26.87 -21.31
C ARG A 465 18.19 26.98 -21.63
N PHE A 466 17.65 25.91 -22.21
CA PHE A 466 16.23 25.82 -22.49
C PHE A 466 15.39 25.67 -21.22
N THR A 467 14.36 26.50 -21.09
CA THR A 467 13.30 26.29 -20.10
C THR A 467 12.22 25.36 -20.67
N ALA A 468 11.35 24.83 -19.81
CA ALA A 468 10.26 23.96 -20.29
C ALA A 468 9.34 24.64 -21.31
N THR A 469 9.13 25.95 -21.21
CA THR A 469 8.34 26.74 -22.17
C THR A 469 9.09 26.88 -23.48
N THR A 470 10.40 27.17 -23.45
CA THR A 470 11.23 27.28 -24.65
C THR A 470 11.36 25.93 -25.39
N MET A 471 11.49 24.82 -24.65
CA MET A 471 11.46 23.47 -25.26
C MET A 471 10.12 23.17 -25.92
N LEU A 472 9.00 23.59 -25.31
CA LEU A 472 7.67 23.41 -25.89
C LEU A 472 7.49 24.22 -27.18
N GLU A 473 7.97 25.45 -27.18
CA GLU A 473 7.92 26.35 -28.34
C GLU A 473 8.75 25.79 -29.50
N ASN A 474 9.96 25.31 -29.24
CA ASN A 474 10.76 24.62 -30.26
C ASN A 474 10.10 23.35 -30.80
N LEU A 475 9.40 22.58 -29.96
CA LEU A 475 8.63 21.42 -30.42
C LEU A 475 7.43 21.83 -31.29
N ARG A 476 6.82 22.99 -31.02
CA ARG A 476 5.76 23.55 -31.87
C ARG A 476 6.30 24.02 -33.22
N ASN A 477 7.45 24.68 -33.26
CA ASN A 477 8.11 25.07 -34.51
C ASN A 477 8.41 23.83 -35.38
N LYS A 478 8.76 22.70 -34.76
CA LYS A 478 8.96 21.43 -35.49
C LYS A 478 7.67 20.81 -36.04
N VAL A 479 6.50 21.16 -35.51
CA VAL A 479 5.21 20.82 -36.13
C VAL A 479 4.93 21.73 -37.32
N GLU A 480 5.26 23.02 -37.21
CA GLU A 480 5.15 23.96 -38.34
C GLU A 480 6.05 23.57 -39.52
N GLU A 481 7.25 23.05 -39.22
CA GLU A 481 8.21 22.48 -40.19
C GLU A 481 7.77 21.10 -40.73
N ARG A 482 6.62 20.56 -40.30
CA ARG A 482 6.11 19.20 -40.60
C ARG A 482 7.07 18.08 -40.22
N GLU A 483 8.00 18.34 -39.31
CA GLU A 483 8.86 17.31 -38.75
C GLU A 483 8.12 16.48 -37.69
N LEU A 484 7.17 17.07 -36.96
CA LEU A 484 6.38 16.39 -35.93
C LEU A 484 4.88 16.54 -36.19
N ASP A 485 4.09 15.58 -35.72
CA ASP A 485 2.65 15.71 -35.67
C ASP A 485 2.21 16.46 -34.40
N GLU A 486 1.14 17.25 -34.49
CA GLU A 486 0.60 18.01 -33.34
C GLU A 486 0.22 17.09 -32.17
N GLU A 487 -0.26 15.88 -32.48
CA GLU A 487 -0.60 14.89 -31.47
C GLU A 487 0.62 14.36 -30.69
N GLU A 488 1.84 14.52 -31.21
CA GLU A 488 3.07 14.10 -30.52
C GLU A 488 3.55 15.12 -29.49
N ILE A 489 3.04 16.36 -29.52
CA ILE A 489 3.48 17.41 -28.61
C ILE A 489 3.04 17.10 -27.17
N PRO A 490 3.99 16.94 -26.23
CA PRO A 490 3.66 16.75 -24.83
C PRO A 490 3.20 18.08 -24.19
N LYS A 491 2.30 17.98 -23.21
CA LYS A 491 1.90 19.15 -22.40
C LYS A 491 3.12 19.74 -21.67
N LEU A 492 3.08 21.06 -21.40
CA LEU A 492 4.14 21.77 -20.67
C LEU A 492 4.53 21.09 -19.34
N GLN A 493 3.55 20.66 -18.55
CA GLN A 493 3.79 19.93 -17.28
C GLN A 493 4.56 18.61 -17.50
N THR A 494 4.31 17.92 -18.61
CA THR A 494 5.02 16.69 -18.98
C THR A 494 6.49 16.97 -19.26
N ILE A 495 6.80 18.09 -19.94
CA ILE A 495 8.18 18.53 -20.21
C ILE A 495 8.88 18.93 -18.89
N GLN A 496 8.22 19.69 -18.01
CA GLN A 496 8.78 20.05 -16.69
C GLN A 496 9.10 18.80 -15.85
N GLY A 497 8.18 17.83 -15.81
CA GLY A 497 8.39 16.56 -15.13
C GLY A 497 9.43 15.67 -15.80
N TRP A 498 9.63 15.80 -17.12
CA TRP A 498 10.70 15.14 -17.85
C TRP A 498 12.07 15.74 -17.48
N ILE A 499 12.24 17.08 -17.55
CA ILE A 499 13.49 17.78 -17.21
C ILE A 499 13.95 17.41 -15.79
N SER A 500 13.02 17.41 -14.83
CA SER A 500 13.34 17.08 -13.43
C SER A 500 13.90 15.66 -13.28
N ARG A 501 13.29 14.67 -13.96
CA ARG A 501 13.72 13.27 -13.93
C ARG A 501 15.02 13.06 -14.69
N TYR A 502 15.12 13.63 -15.89
CA TYR A 502 16.29 13.51 -16.76
C TYR A 502 17.53 14.13 -16.09
N SER A 503 17.39 15.31 -15.51
CA SER A 503 18.46 16.00 -14.76
C SER A 503 18.95 15.19 -13.56
N ALA A 504 18.06 14.52 -12.81
CA ALA A 504 18.44 13.65 -11.71
C ALA A 504 19.21 12.41 -12.19
N GLN A 505 18.74 11.75 -13.25
CA GLN A 505 19.43 10.61 -13.86
C GLN A 505 20.78 10.98 -14.45
N HIS A 506 20.87 12.15 -15.10
CA HIS A 506 22.11 12.67 -15.67
C HIS A 506 23.15 12.93 -14.58
N ARG A 507 22.77 13.60 -13.48
CA ARG A 507 23.65 13.78 -12.31
C ARG A 507 24.13 12.46 -11.72
N GLN A 508 23.24 11.47 -11.61
CA GLN A 508 23.60 10.14 -11.10
C GLN A 508 24.63 9.45 -12.01
N LYS A 509 24.40 9.44 -13.34
CA LYS A 509 25.35 8.87 -14.31
C LYS A 509 26.70 9.58 -14.29
N MET A 510 26.71 10.91 -14.21
CA MET A 510 27.95 11.68 -14.09
C MET A 510 28.71 11.30 -12.81
N ALA A 511 28.02 11.21 -11.67
CA ALA A 511 28.62 10.77 -10.40
C ALA A 511 29.19 9.34 -10.49
N GLU A 512 28.48 8.41 -11.15
CA GLU A 512 28.96 7.05 -11.39
C GLU A 512 30.22 7.02 -12.29
N MET A 513 30.31 7.88 -13.31
CA MET A 513 31.52 7.99 -14.14
C MET A 513 32.71 8.59 -13.39
N PHE A 514 32.48 9.50 -12.44
CA PHE A 514 33.54 10.08 -11.61
C PHE A 514 34.08 9.11 -10.55
N LEU A 515 33.37 8.04 -10.21
CA LEU A 515 33.82 7.00 -9.27
C LEU A 515 34.65 5.88 -9.94
N VAL A 516 34.74 5.88 -11.27
CA VAL A 516 35.49 4.89 -12.08
C VAL A 516 36.81 5.46 -12.61
N ARG A 517 37.15 6.71 -12.24
CA ARG A 517 38.49 7.28 -12.38
C ARG A 517 39.14 7.37 -11.01
#